data_AF-A0A3D5M8C7-F1
#
_entry.id   AF-A0A3D5M8C7-F1
#
_cell.length_a   1.000
_cell.length_b   1.000
_cell.length_c   1.000
_cell.angle_alpha   90.00
_cell.angle_beta   90.00
_cell.angle_gamma   90.00
#
_symmetry.space_group_name_H-M   'P 1'
#
loop_
_entity.id
_entity.type
_entity.pdbx_description
1 polymer ?
#
loop_
_entity_poly.entity_id
_entity_poly.type
_entity_poly.pdbx_seq_one_letter_code
_entity_poly.pdbx_strand_id
1 'polypeptide(L)'
;RNLAIHHPPEILSGFGDVELLLSWHAHDFGMEGGSLAIAAGSTLPTGRTEDDPYALGEVGERHEHIQFGTGTFDPLIEFNYGRPIGDDGVLSLFGQGRFPITESSKGFRGSNLIQGGLGYIKGLGEFGPWDDVNGVLGIFYQNQGRAEWNGVIDRNTGFQSYSLQLGLSWWDESMTSWNLSLVLPLKMETPDESLDTYDPGPLINLAIGF
;
A
#
# COMPACT_ATOMS: atom_id res chain seq x y z
N ARG A 1 7.45 12.68 -31.27
CA ARG A 1 7.56 11.50 -30.38
C ARG A 1 6.82 10.35 -31.04
N ASN A 2 7.45 9.19 -31.17
CA ASN A 2 6.86 8.01 -31.81
C ASN A 2 6.15 7.17 -30.74
N LEU A 3 4.82 7.22 -30.70
CA LEU A 3 4.00 6.58 -29.64
C LEU A 3 4.20 5.06 -29.57
N ALA A 4 4.58 4.42 -30.69
CA ALA A 4 4.82 2.98 -30.76
C ALA A 4 6.06 2.50 -29.99
N ILE A 5 7.01 3.41 -29.69
CA ILE A 5 8.23 3.11 -28.92
C ILE A 5 8.03 3.45 -27.42
N HIS A 6 7.12 4.38 -27.12
CA HIS A 6 6.83 4.84 -25.76
C HIS A 6 5.87 3.94 -24.98
N HIS A 7 4.99 3.19 -25.65
CA HIS A 7 4.08 2.21 -25.04
C HIS A 7 3.89 1.02 -25.98
N PRO A 8 4.83 0.05 -26.01
CA PRO A 8 4.59 -1.20 -26.73
C PRO A 8 3.28 -1.82 -26.23
N PRO A 9 2.36 -2.27 -27.10
CA PRO A 9 1.16 -2.98 -26.67
C PRO A 9 1.54 -4.40 -26.25
N GLU A 10 2.27 -4.52 -25.15
CA GLU A 10 2.74 -5.77 -24.61
C GLU A 10 2.12 -6.00 -23.23
N ILE A 11 1.74 -7.25 -22.99
CA ILE A 11 1.31 -7.68 -21.67
C ILE A 11 2.57 -7.97 -20.87
N LEU A 12 2.83 -7.14 -19.86
CA LEU A 12 3.91 -7.38 -18.92
C LEU A 12 3.46 -8.39 -17.88
N SER A 13 4.29 -9.40 -17.63
CA SER A 13 4.09 -10.38 -16.54
C SER A 13 5.42 -10.69 -15.88
N GLY A 14 5.41 -10.86 -14.57
CA GLY A 14 6.60 -11.06 -13.76
C GLY A 14 6.27 -11.16 -12.28
N PHE A 15 7.25 -11.58 -11.49
CA PHE A 15 7.18 -11.54 -10.04
C PHE A 15 7.68 -10.21 -9.53
N GLY A 16 7.04 -9.68 -8.49
CA GLY A 16 7.57 -8.58 -7.72
C GLY A 16 8.74 -8.99 -6.82
N ASP A 17 9.28 -8.02 -6.09
CA ASP A 17 10.19 -8.29 -4.99
C ASP A 17 9.47 -9.04 -3.87
N VAL A 18 10.08 -10.11 -3.36
CA VAL A 18 9.58 -10.85 -2.21
C VAL A 18 9.82 -10.03 -0.95
N GLU A 19 8.82 -9.91 -0.08
CA GLU A 19 8.97 -9.25 1.22
C GLU A 19 9.14 -10.30 2.32
N LEU A 20 10.16 -10.12 3.17
CA LEU A 20 10.40 -10.96 4.34
C LEU A 20 10.38 -10.11 5.60
N LEU A 21 9.43 -10.39 6.49
CA LEU A 21 9.30 -9.72 7.78
C LEU A 21 9.36 -10.71 8.94
N LEU A 22 9.96 -10.28 10.05
CA LEU A 22 9.85 -10.93 11.35
C LEU A 22 8.88 -10.12 12.20
N SER A 23 7.82 -10.77 12.68
CA SER A 23 6.80 -10.13 13.52
C SER A 23 6.93 -10.55 14.98
N TRP A 24 6.77 -9.58 15.88
CA TRP A 24 6.61 -9.77 17.31
C TRP A 24 5.19 -9.34 17.71
N HIS A 25 4.56 -10.15 18.57
CA HIS A 25 3.20 -9.94 19.03
C HIS A 25 3.15 -9.86 20.56
N ALA A 26 2.33 -8.95 21.07
CA ALA A 26 2.00 -8.83 22.48
C ALA A 26 0.50 -8.68 22.67
N HIS A 27 -0.03 -9.49 23.58
CA HIS A 27 -1.39 -9.38 24.08
C HIS A 27 -1.40 -8.61 25.41
N ASP A 28 -2.57 -8.07 25.74
CA ASP A 28 -2.79 -7.16 26.87
C ASP A 28 -1.79 -5.99 26.93
N PHE A 29 -1.35 -5.52 25.76
CA PHE A 29 -0.36 -4.45 25.66
C PHE A 29 -1.01 -3.10 25.95
N GLY A 30 -0.57 -2.43 27.02
CA GLY A 30 -1.09 -1.13 27.44
C GLY A 30 -2.45 -1.16 28.15
N MET A 31 -3.26 -2.19 27.93
CA MET A 31 -4.51 -2.49 28.65
C MET A 31 -4.99 -3.93 28.38
N GLU A 32 -5.91 -4.42 29.20
CA GLU A 32 -6.60 -5.69 28.98
C GLU A 32 -7.30 -5.70 27.60
N GLY A 33 -7.11 -6.78 26.84
CA GLY A 33 -7.60 -6.94 25.47
C GLY A 33 -6.83 -6.14 24.41
N GLY A 34 -5.83 -5.34 24.80
CA GLY A 34 -4.96 -4.64 23.86
C GLY A 34 -4.04 -5.61 23.11
N SER A 35 -3.91 -5.46 21.80
CA SER A 35 -3.07 -6.31 20.96
C SER A 35 -2.11 -5.45 20.14
N LEU A 36 -0.81 -5.71 20.26
CA LEU A 36 0.23 -5.05 19.50
C LEU A 36 0.97 -6.07 18.64
N ALA A 37 1.16 -5.76 17.37
CA ALA A 37 2.09 -6.44 16.48
C ALA A 37 3.07 -5.41 15.93
N ILE A 38 4.36 -5.74 15.93
CA ILE A 38 5.41 -4.95 15.27
C ILE A 38 6.21 -5.93 14.41
N ALA A 39 6.40 -5.59 13.14
CA ALA A 39 7.24 -6.36 12.25
C ALA A 39 8.34 -5.49 11.62
N ALA A 40 9.48 -6.11 11.35
CA ALA A 40 10.57 -5.48 10.63
C ALA A 40 11.21 -6.50 9.69
N GLY A 41 11.70 -6.00 8.56
CA GLY A 41 12.10 -6.87 7.47
C GLY A 41 12.77 -6.14 6.32
N SER A 42 12.86 -6.81 5.20
CA SER A 42 13.32 -6.21 3.96
C SER A 42 12.74 -6.91 2.74
N THR A 43 12.77 -6.23 1.60
CA THR A 43 12.55 -6.87 0.30
C THR A 43 13.77 -7.72 -0.09
N LEU A 44 13.52 -8.77 -0.86
CA LEU A 44 14.51 -9.49 -1.64
C LEU A 44 14.38 -9.02 -3.10
N PRO A 45 15.49 -8.68 -3.79
CA PRO A 45 15.46 -8.17 -5.16
C PRO A 45 15.22 -9.31 -6.16
N THR A 46 14.02 -9.90 -6.13
CA THR A 46 13.61 -10.99 -7.00
C THR A 46 12.87 -10.50 -8.24
N GLY A 47 12.36 -9.27 -8.20
CA GLY A 47 11.66 -8.66 -9.31
C GLY A 47 12.60 -8.19 -10.41
N ARG A 48 12.11 -8.22 -11.64
CA ARG A 48 12.86 -7.72 -12.80
C ARG A 48 12.97 -6.19 -12.75
N THR A 49 14.19 -5.70 -12.96
CA THR A 49 14.53 -4.28 -13.12
C THR A 49 14.73 -3.93 -14.58
N GLU A 50 14.43 -2.69 -14.97
CA GLU A 50 14.69 -2.15 -16.31
C GLU A 50 15.85 -1.15 -16.30
N ASP A 51 16.39 -0.86 -17.48
CA ASP A 51 17.33 0.26 -17.69
C ASP A 51 16.58 1.61 -17.64
N ASP A 52 17.32 2.70 -17.39
CA ASP A 52 16.75 4.05 -17.30
C ASP A 52 15.93 4.40 -18.56
N PRO A 53 14.59 4.53 -18.43
CA PRO A 53 13.73 4.72 -19.59
C PRO A 53 13.87 6.11 -20.20
N TYR A 54 14.36 7.09 -19.42
CA TYR A 54 14.60 8.44 -19.92
C TYR A 54 15.85 8.47 -20.78
N ALA A 55 16.94 7.84 -20.34
CA ALA A 55 18.17 7.72 -21.12
C ALA A 55 17.94 6.99 -22.46
N LEU A 56 17.18 5.88 -22.44
CA LEU A 56 16.80 5.16 -23.66
C LEU A 56 15.85 5.98 -24.56
N GLY A 57 14.93 6.72 -23.96
CA GLY A 57 14.03 7.61 -24.67
C GLY A 57 14.74 8.74 -25.42
N GLU A 58 15.86 9.27 -24.89
CA GLU A 58 16.66 10.31 -25.54
C GLU A 58 17.34 9.84 -26.84
N VAL A 59 17.75 8.58 -26.89
CA VAL A 59 18.38 7.97 -28.08
C VAL A 59 17.37 7.30 -29.02
N GLY A 60 16.07 7.35 -28.70
CA GLY A 60 15.01 6.76 -29.51
C GLY A 60 14.94 5.23 -29.44
N GLU A 61 15.56 4.65 -28.41
CA GLU A 61 15.52 3.21 -28.15
C GLU A 61 14.22 2.83 -27.44
N ARG A 62 13.86 1.56 -27.60
CA ARG A 62 12.72 0.97 -26.90
C ARG A 62 13.00 0.96 -25.39
N HIS A 63 12.00 1.35 -24.60
CA HIS A 63 12.12 1.46 -23.14
C HIS A 63 10.81 1.10 -22.45
N GLU A 64 10.90 0.81 -21.15
CA GLU A 64 9.79 0.41 -20.30
C GLU A 64 9.78 1.26 -19.02
N HIS A 65 8.62 1.81 -18.66
CA HIS A 65 8.43 2.62 -17.44
C HIS A 65 7.89 1.77 -16.27
N ILE A 66 7.45 0.53 -16.54
CA ILE A 66 6.97 -0.41 -15.55
C ILE A 66 8.07 -1.40 -15.18
N GLN A 67 8.42 -1.43 -13.89
CA GLN A 67 9.34 -2.43 -13.33
C GLN A 67 8.62 -3.31 -12.32
N PHE A 68 9.07 -4.55 -12.19
CA PHE A 68 8.51 -5.48 -11.21
C PHE A 68 9.25 -5.45 -9.87
N GLY A 69 10.53 -5.12 -9.87
CA GLY A 69 11.33 -4.96 -8.66
C GLY A 69 12.19 -3.71 -8.71
N THR A 70 12.73 -3.33 -7.55
CA THR A 70 13.66 -2.19 -7.44
C THR A 70 15.12 -2.61 -7.65
N GLY A 71 15.40 -3.91 -7.54
CA GLY A 71 16.77 -4.44 -7.55
C GLY A 71 17.55 -4.15 -6.27
N THR A 72 16.85 -3.79 -5.19
CA THR A 72 17.44 -3.39 -3.91
C THR A 72 16.80 -4.15 -2.74
N PHE A 73 17.55 -4.22 -1.64
CA PHE A 73 17.02 -4.60 -0.34
C PHE A 73 16.50 -3.35 0.35
N ASP A 74 15.18 -3.21 0.42
CA ASP A 74 14.52 -2.07 1.01
C ASP A 74 14.09 -2.44 2.43
N PRO A 75 14.60 -1.78 3.47
CA PRO A 75 14.07 -1.93 4.82
C PRO A 75 12.55 -1.72 4.89
N LEU A 76 11.89 -2.62 5.60
CA LEU A 76 10.45 -2.61 5.88
C LEU A 76 10.21 -2.56 7.39
N ILE A 77 9.25 -1.76 7.82
CA ILE A 77 8.77 -1.73 9.21
C ILE A 77 7.25 -1.65 9.18
N GLU A 78 6.58 -2.43 10.02
CA GLU A 78 5.14 -2.44 10.17
C GLU A 78 4.77 -2.46 11.65
N PHE A 79 3.63 -1.86 11.98
CA PHE A 79 3.00 -2.07 13.27
C PHE A 79 1.49 -2.02 13.16
N ASN A 80 0.83 -2.76 14.05
CA ASN A 80 -0.62 -2.77 14.21
C ASN A 80 -0.92 -2.79 15.70
N TYR A 81 -1.81 -1.93 16.16
CA TYR A 81 -2.28 -1.89 17.53
C TYR A 81 -3.80 -1.84 17.56
N GLY A 82 -4.43 -2.81 18.22
CA GLY A 82 -5.86 -2.84 18.47
C GLY A 82 -6.13 -2.73 19.97
N ARG A 83 -7.20 -2.04 20.36
CA ARG A 83 -7.70 -2.07 21.73
C ARG A 83 -9.23 -2.08 21.78
N PRO A 84 -9.84 -2.78 22.75
CA PRO A 84 -11.27 -2.67 22.99
C PRO A 84 -11.64 -1.25 23.46
N ILE A 85 -12.82 -0.78 23.03
CA ILE A 85 -13.46 0.44 23.51
C ILE A 85 -14.96 0.17 23.66
N GLY A 86 -15.46 0.28 24.89
CA GLY A 86 -16.83 -0.14 25.21
C GLY A 86 -16.97 -1.66 25.19
N ASP A 87 -18.20 -2.14 25.03
CA ASP A 87 -18.51 -3.58 25.19
C ASP A 87 -18.22 -4.40 23.91
N ASP A 88 -18.19 -3.75 22.75
CA ASP A 88 -18.27 -4.34 21.40
C ASP A 88 -17.56 -3.47 20.34
N GLY A 89 -16.70 -2.56 20.79
CA GLY A 89 -15.91 -1.68 19.92
C GLY A 89 -14.43 -2.01 19.97
N VAL A 90 -13.73 -1.81 18.84
CA VAL A 90 -12.27 -1.92 18.74
C VAL A 90 -11.74 -0.69 18.03
N LEU A 91 -10.77 -0.01 18.64
CA LEU A 91 -9.97 1.00 17.98
C LEU A 91 -8.67 0.38 17.48
N SER A 92 -8.35 0.60 16.21
CA SER A 92 -7.15 0.09 15.54
C SER A 92 -6.28 1.24 15.06
N LEU A 93 -4.97 1.13 15.23
CA LEU A 93 -3.95 2.01 14.68
C LEU A 93 -2.94 1.14 13.95
N PHE A 94 -2.60 1.50 12.71
CA PHE A 94 -1.59 0.77 11.95
C PHE A 94 -0.64 1.73 11.23
N GLY A 95 0.53 1.22 10.89
CA GLY A 95 1.46 1.92 10.03
C GLY A 95 2.47 0.98 9.39
N GLN A 96 2.97 1.40 8.23
CA GLN A 96 3.96 0.69 7.43
C GLN A 96 4.92 1.71 6.82
N GLY A 97 6.19 1.32 6.74
CA GLY A 97 7.24 2.07 6.07
C GLY A 97 8.09 1.17 5.17
N ARG A 98 8.43 1.65 3.98
CA ARG A 98 9.43 1.08 3.06
C ARG A 98 10.47 2.13 2.75
N PHE A 99 11.75 1.78 2.88
CA PHE A 99 12.84 2.74 2.79
C PHE A 99 13.91 2.28 1.78
N PRO A 100 13.76 2.54 0.47
CA PRO A 100 14.77 2.21 -0.53
C PRO A 100 15.99 3.12 -0.39
N ILE A 101 16.94 2.71 0.46
CA ILE A 101 18.12 3.53 0.83
C ILE A 101 19.32 3.34 -0.10
N THR A 102 19.28 2.33 -0.98
CA THR A 102 20.34 2.03 -1.95
C THR A 102 19.86 2.21 -3.37
N GLU A 103 20.81 2.43 -4.28
CA GLU A 103 20.57 2.44 -5.72
C GLU A 103 20.89 1.05 -6.31
N SER A 104 20.10 0.62 -7.30
CA SER A 104 20.28 -0.65 -8.00
C SER A 104 21.44 -0.56 -9.00
N SER A 105 21.86 -1.71 -9.56
CA SER A 105 22.87 -1.74 -10.62
C SER A 105 22.45 -1.02 -11.91
N LYS A 106 21.18 -0.65 -12.04
CA LYS A 106 20.61 0.08 -13.17
C LYS A 106 20.46 1.58 -12.88
N GLY A 107 20.92 2.04 -11.72
CA GLY A 107 20.78 3.43 -11.30
C GLY A 107 19.45 3.73 -10.63
N PHE A 108 18.56 2.75 -10.45
CA PHE A 108 17.23 3.01 -9.87
C PHE A 108 17.26 2.98 -8.34
N ARG A 109 16.67 3.99 -7.70
CA ARG A 109 16.32 3.98 -6.27
C ARG A 109 14.83 4.22 -6.13
N GLY A 110 14.14 3.27 -5.47
CA GLY A 110 12.70 3.35 -5.27
C GLY A 110 12.26 4.51 -4.38
N SER A 111 10.97 4.85 -4.48
CA SER A 111 10.33 5.80 -3.59
C SER A 111 10.25 5.25 -2.17
N ASN A 112 10.57 6.07 -1.17
CA ASN A 112 10.17 5.76 0.20
C ASN A 112 8.63 5.75 0.29
N LEU A 113 8.09 4.85 1.11
CA LEU A 113 6.66 4.79 1.41
C LEU A 113 6.49 4.91 2.92
N ILE A 114 5.58 5.78 3.34
CA ILE A 114 5.06 5.82 4.71
C ILE A 114 3.55 5.83 4.59
N GLN A 115 2.90 4.86 5.22
CA GLN A 115 1.45 4.79 5.26
C GLN A 115 0.96 4.34 6.62
N GLY A 116 -0.28 4.67 6.93
CA GLY A 116 -0.89 4.28 8.20
C GLY A 116 -2.28 4.85 8.36
N GLY A 117 -2.94 4.46 9.42
CA GLY A 117 -4.32 4.86 9.62
C GLY A 117 -4.86 4.52 11.00
N LEU A 118 -6.03 5.08 11.26
CA LEU A 118 -6.83 4.85 12.45
C LEU A 118 -8.17 4.25 12.00
N GLY A 119 -8.56 3.14 12.60
CA GLY A 119 -9.81 2.45 12.36
C GLY A 119 -10.63 2.30 13.64
N TYR A 120 -11.95 2.26 13.48
CA TYR A 120 -12.89 1.89 14.52
C TYR A 120 -13.83 0.83 13.96
N ILE A 121 -13.90 -0.29 14.67
CA ILE A 121 -14.78 -1.42 14.37
C ILE A 121 -15.80 -1.49 15.49
N LYS A 122 -17.07 -1.70 15.14
CA LYS A 122 -18.18 -1.71 16.11
C LYS A 122 -19.19 -2.78 15.75
N GLY A 123 -19.55 -3.61 16.72
CA GLY A 123 -20.67 -4.54 16.59
C GLY A 123 -21.97 -3.79 16.23
N LEU A 124 -22.60 -4.19 15.14
CA LEU A 124 -23.93 -3.74 14.74
C LEU A 124 -25.02 -4.76 15.08
N GLY A 125 -24.62 -5.98 15.46
CA GLY A 125 -25.53 -7.09 15.73
C GLY A 125 -26.08 -7.69 14.44
N GLU A 126 -27.37 -8.02 14.45
CA GLU A 126 -28.08 -8.54 13.28
C GLU A 126 -28.26 -7.45 12.22
N PHE A 127 -27.77 -7.70 11.01
CA PHE A 127 -27.96 -6.80 9.87
C PHE A 127 -28.34 -7.59 8.62
N GLY A 128 -29.63 -7.58 8.28
CA GLY A 128 -30.15 -8.34 7.16
C GLY A 128 -30.16 -9.85 7.46
N PRO A 129 -29.61 -10.71 6.59
CA PRO A 129 -29.55 -12.16 6.81
C PRO A 129 -28.34 -12.62 7.65
N TRP A 130 -27.51 -11.69 8.14
CA TRP A 130 -26.26 -12.00 8.82
C TRP A 130 -26.31 -11.61 10.30
N ASP A 131 -25.84 -12.54 11.13
CA ASP A 131 -25.55 -12.32 12.53
C ASP A 131 -24.11 -11.78 12.69
N ASP A 132 -23.81 -11.12 13.81
CA ASP A 132 -22.46 -10.63 14.16
C ASP A 132 -21.79 -9.71 13.12
N VAL A 133 -22.58 -8.84 12.49
CA VAL A 133 -22.06 -7.84 11.55
C VAL A 133 -21.38 -6.71 12.32
N ASN A 134 -20.23 -6.29 11.83
CA ASN A 134 -19.44 -5.19 12.36
C ASN A 134 -19.36 -4.05 11.35
N GLY A 135 -19.62 -2.83 11.80
CA GLY A 135 -19.35 -1.61 11.06
C GLY A 135 -17.88 -1.25 11.14
N VAL A 136 -17.31 -0.79 10.03
CA VAL A 136 -15.91 -0.36 9.92
C VAL A 136 -15.87 1.09 9.47
N LEU A 137 -15.17 1.93 10.23
CA LEU A 137 -14.84 3.31 9.88
C LEU A 137 -13.33 3.48 9.98
N GLY A 138 -12.69 4.02 8.95
CA GLY A 138 -11.24 4.22 8.96
C GLY A 138 -10.80 5.50 8.28
N ILE A 139 -9.68 6.06 8.71
CA ILE A 139 -8.96 7.09 7.98
C ILE A 139 -7.53 6.62 7.75
N PHE A 140 -6.99 6.90 6.57
CA PHE A 140 -5.65 6.47 6.22
C PHE A 140 -4.93 7.53 5.41
N TYR A 141 -3.63 7.59 5.65
CA TYR A 141 -2.67 8.47 5.02
C TYR A 141 -1.64 7.61 4.31
N GLN A 142 -1.25 8.04 3.12
CA GLN A 142 -0.14 7.46 2.38
C GLN A 142 0.74 8.57 1.82
N ASN A 143 2.04 8.39 1.95
CA ASN A 143 3.06 9.24 1.38
C ASN A 143 4.07 8.38 0.65
N GLN A 144 4.05 8.48 -0.67
CA GLN A 144 5.08 7.94 -1.52
C GLN A 144 6.00 9.09 -1.94
N GLY A 145 7.29 8.98 -1.60
CA GLY A 145 8.31 9.92 -2.04
C GLY A 145 8.61 9.78 -3.52
N ARG A 146 9.64 10.51 -3.98
CA ARG A 146 10.12 10.43 -5.36
C ARG A 146 11.19 9.34 -5.49
N ALA A 147 11.09 8.57 -6.56
CA ALA A 147 12.14 7.67 -6.98
C ALA A 147 13.23 8.45 -7.73
N GLU A 148 14.38 7.81 -7.93
CA GLU A 148 15.51 8.40 -8.64
C GLU A 148 16.14 7.42 -9.63
N TRP A 149 16.65 7.96 -10.72
CA TRP A 149 17.53 7.31 -11.69
C TRP A 149 18.88 8.01 -11.69
N ASN A 150 19.94 7.32 -11.25
CA ASN A 150 21.30 7.85 -11.14
C ASN A 150 21.36 9.18 -10.36
N GLY A 151 20.58 9.27 -9.27
CA GLY A 151 20.41 10.49 -8.46
C GLY A 151 19.54 11.60 -9.07
N VAL A 152 18.93 11.37 -10.24
CA VAL A 152 17.99 12.31 -10.87
C VAL A 152 16.56 11.89 -10.56
N ILE A 153 15.72 12.82 -10.10
CA ILE A 153 14.33 12.57 -9.75
C ILE A 153 13.54 11.99 -10.93
N ASP A 154 12.85 10.88 -10.67
CA ASP A 154 11.83 10.33 -11.56
C ASP A 154 10.55 11.17 -11.47
N ARG A 155 10.26 11.88 -12.57
CA ARG A 155 9.16 12.86 -12.66
C ARG A 155 7.77 12.23 -12.55
N ASN A 156 7.66 10.93 -12.80
CA ASN A 156 6.37 10.22 -12.77
C ASN A 156 6.08 9.61 -11.39
N THR A 157 6.86 9.95 -10.37
CA THR A 157 6.76 9.32 -9.05
C THR A 157 6.45 10.31 -7.93
N GLY A 158 5.88 9.75 -6.88
CA GLY A 158 5.55 10.44 -5.65
C GLY A 158 4.11 10.95 -5.63
N PHE A 159 3.48 10.81 -4.47
CA PHE A 159 2.18 11.36 -4.18
C PHE A 159 1.91 11.31 -2.68
N GLN A 160 0.95 12.10 -2.23
CA GLN A 160 0.37 11.99 -0.91
C GLN A 160 -1.14 11.83 -1.02
N SER A 161 -1.73 10.96 -0.22
CA SER A 161 -3.17 10.77 -0.21
C SER A 161 -3.73 10.65 1.21
N TYR A 162 -4.96 11.13 1.34
CA TYR A 162 -5.80 10.99 2.52
C TYR A 162 -7.12 10.39 2.09
N SER A 163 -7.59 9.39 2.82
CA SER A 163 -8.76 8.64 2.44
C SER A 163 -9.60 8.23 3.64
N LEU A 164 -10.88 8.04 3.39
CA LEU A 164 -11.88 7.55 4.35
C LEU A 164 -12.33 6.15 3.93
N GLN A 165 -12.38 5.22 4.88
CA GLN A 165 -12.95 3.89 4.71
C GLN A 165 -14.28 3.81 5.43
N LEU A 166 -15.29 3.28 4.75
CA LEU A 166 -16.56 2.85 5.34
C LEU A 166 -16.80 1.41 4.92
N GLY A 167 -17.14 0.53 5.85
CA GLY A 167 -17.33 -0.87 5.50
C GLY A 167 -18.16 -1.66 6.49
N LEU A 168 -18.39 -2.91 6.10
CA LEU A 168 -18.98 -3.95 6.91
C LEU A 168 -18.03 -5.14 6.93
N SER A 169 -17.95 -5.81 8.07
CA SER A 169 -17.28 -7.10 8.18
C SER A 169 -18.11 -8.09 8.97
N TRP A 170 -18.06 -9.35 8.59
CA TRP A 170 -18.81 -10.42 9.25
C TRP A 170 -18.04 -11.73 9.13
N TRP A 171 -18.38 -12.67 9.99
CA TRP A 171 -17.92 -14.05 9.89
C TRP A 171 -19.07 -14.88 9.34
N ASP A 172 -18.78 -15.79 8.41
CA ASP A 172 -19.77 -16.78 8.00
C ASP A 172 -19.72 -18.03 8.88
N GLU A 173 -20.67 -18.94 8.67
CA GLU A 173 -20.77 -20.21 9.40
C GLU A 173 -19.51 -21.09 9.28
N SER A 174 -18.67 -20.85 8.26
CA SER A 174 -17.40 -21.56 8.06
C SER A 174 -16.21 -20.93 8.78
N MET A 175 -16.46 -19.91 9.61
CA MET A 175 -15.42 -19.07 10.23
C MET A 175 -14.54 -18.34 9.20
N THR A 176 -15.06 -18.09 7.99
CA THR A 176 -14.40 -17.21 7.03
C THR A 176 -14.77 -15.77 7.36
N SER A 177 -13.77 -14.91 7.46
CA SER A 177 -13.97 -13.48 7.65
C SER A 177 -14.17 -12.79 6.29
N TRP A 178 -15.19 -11.94 6.22
CA TRP A 178 -15.51 -11.14 5.04
C TRP A 178 -15.44 -9.67 5.40
N ASN A 179 -14.89 -8.86 4.50
CA ASN A 179 -14.90 -7.40 4.62
C ASN A 179 -15.27 -6.77 3.29
N LEU A 180 -16.35 -5.98 3.29
CA LEU A 180 -16.74 -5.14 2.17
C LEU A 180 -16.56 -3.68 2.59
N SER A 181 -15.73 -2.94 1.85
CA SER A 181 -15.49 -1.53 2.15
C SER A 181 -15.48 -0.63 0.93
N LEU A 182 -15.97 0.58 1.13
CA LEU A 182 -15.84 1.72 0.24
C LEU A 182 -14.71 2.60 0.77
N VAL A 183 -13.74 2.86 -0.09
CA VAL A 183 -12.63 3.77 0.14
C VAL A 183 -12.87 5.04 -0.68
N LEU A 184 -12.99 6.17 0.01
CA LEU A 184 -13.21 7.48 -0.56
C LEU A 184 -11.91 8.29 -0.48
N PRO A 185 -11.29 8.67 -1.61
CA PRO A 185 -10.18 9.60 -1.57
C PRO A 185 -10.69 10.97 -1.15
N LEU A 186 -10.16 11.51 -0.05
CA LEU A 186 -10.49 12.84 0.46
C LEU A 186 -9.62 13.91 -0.18
N LYS A 187 -8.34 13.58 -0.39
CA LYS A 187 -7.33 14.46 -0.96
C LYS A 187 -6.19 13.65 -1.55
N MET A 188 -5.71 14.03 -2.73
CA MET A 188 -4.48 13.50 -3.31
C MET A 188 -3.66 14.66 -3.88
N GLU A 189 -2.37 14.65 -3.61
CA GLU A 189 -1.41 15.62 -4.12
C GLU A 189 -0.30 14.87 -4.84
N THR A 190 0.08 15.36 -6.03
CA THR A 190 1.25 14.85 -6.75
C THR A 190 2.27 15.97 -6.88
N PRO A 191 3.58 15.67 -6.88
CA PRO A 191 4.63 16.68 -6.95
C PRO A 191 4.63 17.53 -8.24
N ASP A 192 4.18 16.97 -9.37
CA ASP A 192 4.08 17.69 -10.64
C ASP A 192 2.60 17.78 -11.03
N GLU A 193 1.94 18.89 -10.67
CA GLU A 193 0.60 19.22 -11.15
C GLU A 193 0.64 19.46 -12.67
N SER A 194 0.50 18.40 -13.45
CA SER A 194 0.30 18.51 -14.90
C SER A 194 -1.20 18.57 -15.21
N LEU A 195 -1.57 19.13 -16.36
CA LEU A 195 -2.96 19.21 -16.83
C LEU A 195 -3.65 17.84 -17.00
N ASP A 196 -2.89 16.73 -16.89
CA ASP A 196 -3.34 15.33 -17.02
C ASP A 196 -3.16 14.54 -15.70
N THR A 197 -3.14 15.22 -14.55
CA THR A 197 -3.03 14.53 -13.24
C THR A 197 -4.27 13.66 -13.00
N TYR A 198 -4.06 12.42 -12.55
CA TYR A 198 -5.13 11.44 -12.31
C TYR A 198 -6.02 11.88 -11.14
N ASP A 199 -7.32 12.01 -11.36
CA ASP A 199 -8.28 12.22 -10.27
C ASP A 199 -8.57 10.87 -9.58
N PRO A 200 -8.28 10.71 -8.28
CA PRO A 200 -8.55 9.46 -7.59
C PRO A 200 -10.06 9.26 -7.46
N GLY A 201 -10.53 8.11 -7.94
CA GLY A 201 -11.93 7.68 -7.78
C GLY A 201 -12.15 6.87 -6.50
N PRO A 202 -13.42 6.69 -6.09
CA PRO A 202 -13.76 5.77 -5.01
C PRO A 202 -13.38 4.33 -5.38
N LEU A 203 -12.90 3.56 -4.39
CA LEU A 203 -12.55 2.14 -4.54
C LEU A 203 -13.51 1.28 -3.74
N ILE A 204 -13.97 0.18 -4.32
CA ILE A 204 -14.70 -0.87 -3.61
C ILE A 204 -13.73 -2.03 -3.39
N ASN A 205 -13.57 -2.42 -2.13
CA ASN A 205 -12.70 -3.52 -1.72
C ASN A 205 -13.52 -4.65 -1.10
N LEU A 206 -13.28 -5.87 -1.58
CA LEU A 206 -13.78 -7.10 -0.97
C LEU A 206 -12.58 -7.93 -0.53
N ALA A 207 -12.44 -8.13 0.77
CA ALA A 207 -11.40 -8.98 1.36
C ALA A 207 -12.03 -10.21 2.02
N ILE A 208 -11.33 -11.33 1.90
CA ILE A 208 -11.71 -12.64 2.44
C ILE A 208 -10.51 -13.15 3.22
N GLY A 209 -10.70 -13.46 4.51
CA GLY A 209 -9.67 -14.03 5.38
C GLY A 209 -10.11 -15.38 5.92
N PHE A 210 -9.16 -16.31 6.01
CA PHE A 210 -9.32 -17.68 6.52
C PHE A 210 -8.60 -17.86 7.84
#